data_AF-A0A945V6M2-F1
#
_entry.id   AF-A0A945V6M2-F1
#
_cell.length_a   1.000
_cell.length_b   1.000
_cell.length_c   1.000
_cell.angle_alpha   90.00
_cell.angle_beta   90.00
_cell.angle_gamma   90.00
#
_symmetry.space_group_name_H-M   'P 1'
#
loop_
_entity.id
_entity.type
_entity.pdbx_description
1 polymer ?
#
loop_
_entity_poly.entity_id
_entity_poly.type
_entity_poly.pdbx_seq_one_letter_code
_entity_poly.pdbx_strand_id
1 'polypeptide(L)'
;AYILYEIFAGEASKVAAAQASAAVKKAYGLMKWTVTLGWAIYPIGYFLGYLAGGTDVGTLNIVYNLADVLNKIAFGLFIWWAANEEYSARS
;
A
#
# COMPACT_ATOMS: atom_id res chain seq x y z
N ALA A 1 -11.25 8.45 -3.45
CA ALA A 1 -10.85 9.59 -2.58
C ALA A 1 -11.00 9.27 -1.09
N TYR A 2 -12.14 8.67 -0.65
CA TYR A 2 -12.41 8.39 0.76
C TYR A 2 -11.29 7.61 1.50
N ILE A 3 -10.85 6.46 0.96
CA ILE A 3 -9.82 5.63 1.60
C ILE A 3 -8.49 6.39 1.78
N LEU A 4 -8.03 7.11 0.74
CA LEU A 4 -6.80 7.90 0.83
C LEU A 4 -6.94 9.03 1.84
N TYR A 5 -8.08 9.70 1.90
CA TYR A 5 -8.32 10.72 2.93
C TYR A 5 -8.24 10.13 4.34
N GLU A 6 -8.92 9.01 4.60
CA GLU A 6 -8.95 8.40 5.94
C GLU A 6 -7.56 7.94 6.40
N ILE A 7 -6.76 7.32 5.51
CA ILE A 7 -5.43 6.85 5.91
C ILE A 7 -4.39 7.98 6.03
N PHE A 8 -4.58 9.14 5.37
CA PHE A 8 -3.63 10.26 5.49
C PHE A 8 -4.03 11.28 6.55
N ALA A 9 -5.33 11.58 6.68
CA ALA A 9 -5.85 12.68 7.50
C ALA A 9 -7.00 12.27 8.44
N GLY A 10 -7.48 11.03 8.33
CA GLY A 10 -8.55 10.49 9.16
C GLY A 10 -8.10 10.13 10.58
N GLU A 11 -9.01 9.50 11.31
CA GLU A 11 -8.85 9.18 12.72
C GLU A 11 -7.61 8.31 12.99
N ALA A 12 -7.42 7.24 12.20
CA ALA A 12 -6.29 6.34 12.36
C ALA A 12 -4.93 7.05 12.17
N SER A 13 -4.85 8.03 11.25
CA SER A 13 -3.62 8.80 11.02
C SER A 13 -3.28 9.68 12.21
N LYS A 14 -4.30 10.32 12.80
CA LYS A 14 -4.16 11.16 14.00
C LYS A 14 -3.72 10.33 15.21
N VAL A 15 -4.33 9.16 15.43
CA VAL A 15 -3.95 8.24 16.52
C VAL A 15 -2.53 7.73 16.33
N ALA A 16 -2.17 7.29 15.13
CA ALA A 16 -0.81 6.85 14.83
C ALA A 16 0.23 7.95 15.07
N ALA A 17 -0.06 9.20 14.69
CA ALA A 17 0.84 10.32 14.93
C ALA A 17 1.00 10.64 16.43
N ALA A 18 -0.09 10.63 17.19
CA ALA A 18 -0.10 11.05 18.59
C ALA A 18 0.42 9.97 19.56
N GLN A 19 0.07 8.70 19.35
CA GLN A 19 0.16 7.67 20.38
C GLN A 19 1.03 6.48 20.02
N ALA A 20 1.35 6.27 18.74
CA ALA A 20 2.05 5.07 18.32
C ALA A 20 3.58 5.14 18.53
N SER A 21 4.18 3.96 18.70
CA SER A 21 5.64 3.79 18.74
C SER A 21 6.29 4.23 17.42
N ALA A 22 7.61 4.43 17.43
CA ALA A 22 8.35 4.75 16.21
C ALA A 22 8.18 3.66 15.13
N ALA A 23 8.22 2.38 15.51
CA ALA A 23 8.06 1.27 14.58
C ALA A 23 6.63 1.23 13.99
N VAL A 24 5.60 1.45 14.82
CA VAL A 24 4.21 1.50 14.35
C VAL A 24 3.96 2.71 13.46
N LYS A 25 4.55 3.88 13.74
CA LYS A 25 4.50 5.05 12.85
C LYS A 25 5.13 4.76 11.48
N LYS A 26 6.25 4.03 11.46
CA LYS A 26 6.93 3.60 10.24
C LYS A 26 6.08 2.59 9.46
N ALA A 27 5.49 1.59 10.14
CA ALA A 27 4.55 0.64 9.55
C ALA A 27 3.33 1.34 8.92
N TYR A 28 2.74 2.30 9.65
CA TYR A 28 1.61 3.09 9.19
C TYR A 28 1.98 3.97 7.98
N GLY A 29 3.19 4.53 7.98
CA GLY A 29 3.77 5.23 6.83
C GLY A 29 3.86 4.35 5.58
N LEU A 30 4.39 3.13 5.73
CA LEU A 30 4.49 2.16 4.64
C LEU A 30 3.11 1.76 4.11
N MET A 31 2.14 1.48 4.99
CA MET A 31 0.76 1.16 4.62
C MET A 31 0.14 2.27 3.76
N LYS A 32 0.29 3.54 4.14
CA LYS A 32 -0.21 4.69 3.35
C LYS A 32 0.32 4.67 1.92
N TRP A 33 1.62 4.41 1.76
CA TRP A 33 2.25 4.36 0.44
C TRP A 33 1.87 3.12 -0.37
N THR A 34 1.73 1.96 0.26
CA THR A 34 1.22 0.76 -0.41
C THR A 34 -0.21 0.97 -0.93
N VAL A 35 -1.12 1.50 -0.10
CA VAL A 35 -2.49 1.78 -0.54
C VAL A 35 -2.51 2.85 -1.63
N THR A 36 -1.61 3.83 -1.59
CA THR A 36 -1.57 4.88 -2.62
C THR A 36 -1.00 4.36 -3.94
N LEU A 37 0.25 3.91 -3.93
CA LEU A 37 0.99 3.55 -5.14
C LEU A 37 0.60 2.15 -5.64
N GLY A 38 0.48 1.19 -4.74
CA GLY A 38 0.14 -0.19 -5.08
C GLY A 38 -1.28 -0.32 -5.60
N TRP A 39 -2.26 0.37 -4.99
CA TRP A 39 -3.64 0.29 -5.50
C TRP A 39 -3.87 1.16 -6.72
N ALA A 40 -3.07 2.20 -6.97
CA ALA A 40 -3.17 3.01 -8.18
C ALA A 40 -2.89 2.20 -9.47
N ILE A 41 -2.21 1.05 -9.36
CA ILE A 41 -1.96 0.15 -10.49
C ILE A 41 -3.27 -0.41 -11.05
N TYR A 42 -4.28 -0.68 -10.21
CA TYR A 42 -5.58 -1.21 -10.66
C TYR A 42 -6.36 -0.26 -11.59
N PRO A 43 -6.63 1.02 -11.22
CA PRO A 43 -7.29 1.95 -12.12
C PRO A 43 -6.42 2.31 -13.34
N ILE A 44 -5.08 2.32 -13.21
CA ILE A 44 -4.19 2.50 -14.38
C ILE A 44 -4.34 1.34 -15.36
N GLY A 45 -4.29 0.10 -14.86
CA GLY A 45 -4.50 -1.10 -15.68
C GLY A 45 -5.88 -1.12 -16.34
N TYR A 46 -6.92 -0.69 -15.62
CA TYR A 46 -8.26 -0.53 -16.19
C TYR A 46 -8.29 0.51 -17.32
N PHE A 47 -7.68 1.68 -17.09
CA PHE A 47 -7.61 2.73 -18.10
C PHE A 47 -6.89 2.25 -19.38
N LEU A 48 -5.74 1.61 -19.21
CA LEU A 48 -4.98 1.05 -20.34
C LEU A 48 -5.76 -0.07 -21.06
N GLY A 49 -6.42 -0.95 -20.30
CA GLY A 49 -7.18 -2.08 -20.82
C GLY A 49 -8.44 -1.72 -21.60
N TYR A 50 -9.13 -0.65 -21.20
CA TYR A 50 -10.48 -0.37 -21.70
C TYR A 50 -10.68 1.03 -22.28
N LEU A 51 -9.93 2.03 -21.81
CA LEU A 51 -10.20 3.44 -22.12
C LEU A 51 -9.13 4.09 -23.02
N ALA A 52 -7.93 3.52 -23.08
CA ALA A 52 -6.80 4.02 -23.88
C ALA A 52 -6.69 3.41 -25.29
N GLY A 53 -7.79 2.85 -25.83
CA GLY A 53 -7.79 2.14 -27.11
C GLY A 53 -7.54 0.63 -27.02
N GLY A 54 -7.44 0.09 -25.80
CA GLY A 54 -7.33 -1.34 -25.51
C GLY A 54 -5.88 -1.84 -25.58
N THR A 55 -5.37 -2.34 -24.45
CA THR A 55 -4.09 -3.07 -24.40
C THR A 55 -4.29 -4.57 -24.61
N ASP A 56 -3.28 -5.25 -25.18
CA ASP A 56 -3.32 -6.70 -25.33
C ASP A 56 -3.36 -7.43 -23.98
N VAL A 57 -3.87 -8.67 -24.00
CA VAL A 57 -4.08 -9.50 -22.80
C VAL A 57 -2.76 -9.76 -22.04
N GLY A 58 -1.63 -9.86 -22.75
CA GLY A 58 -0.30 -10.05 -22.15
C GLY A 58 0.10 -8.87 -21.27
N THR A 59 -0.08 -7.64 -21.77
CA THR A 59 0.18 -6.41 -21.00
C THR A 59 -0.69 -6.33 -19.75
N LEU A 60 -1.98 -6.65 -19.85
CA LEU A 60 -2.89 -6.66 -18.70
C LEU A 60 -2.43 -7.64 -17.61
N ASN A 61 -2.07 -8.87 -17.99
CA ASN A 61 -1.59 -9.87 -17.04
C ASN A 61 -0.31 -9.43 -16.32
N ILE A 62 0.63 -8.79 -17.01
CA ILE A 62 1.86 -8.27 -16.40
C ILE A 62 1.53 -7.19 -15.37
N VAL A 63 0.65 -6.24 -15.71
CA VAL A 63 0.24 -5.15 -14.80
C VAL A 63 -0.42 -5.70 -13.54
N TYR A 64 -1.35 -6.66 -13.68
CA TYR A 64 -2.03 -7.26 -12.52
C TYR A 64 -1.08 -8.10 -11.66
N ASN A 65 -0.18 -8.87 -12.26
CA ASN A 65 0.82 -9.64 -11.49
C ASN A 65 1.77 -8.71 -10.72
N LEU A 66 2.20 -7.59 -11.33
CA LEU A 66 2.99 -6.58 -10.65
C LEU A 66 2.22 -5.94 -9.48
N ALA A 67 0.93 -5.62 -9.70
CA ALA A 67 0.06 -5.12 -8.65
C ALA A 67 -0.02 -6.11 -7.48
N ASP A 68 -0.14 -7.41 -7.78
CA ASP A 68 -0.22 -8.45 -6.76
C ASP A 68 1.08 -8.64 -5.99
N VAL A 69 2.24 -8.60 -6.65
CA VAL A 69 3.54 -8.65 -5.97
C VAL A 69 3.69 -7.46 -5.00
N LEU A 70 3.33 -6.25 -5.42
CA LEU A 70 3.43 -5.06 -4.58
C LEU A 70 2.40 -5.06 -3.43
N ASN A 71 1.14 -5.39 -3.72
CA ASN A 71 0.05 -5.28 -2.75
C ASN A 71 -0.05 -6.46 -1.78
N LYS A 72 0.50 -7.62 -2.13
CA LYS A 72 0.42 -8.83 -1.29
C LYS A 72 1.79 -9.18 -0.70
N ILE A 73 2.81 -9.35 -1.54
CA ILE A 73 4.13 -9.82 -1.09
C ILE A 73 4.88 -8.69 -0.38
N ALA A 74 5.12 -7.57 -1.08
CA ALA A 74 5.87 -6.45 -0.50
C ALA A 74 5.14 -5.87 0.72
N PHE A 75 3.82 -5.74 0.66
CA PHE A 75 3.01 -5.34 1.81
C PHE A 75 3.21 -6.26 3.02
N GLY A 76 3.12 -7.58 2.83
CA GLY A 76 3.35 -8.55 3.91
C GLY A 76 4.75 -8.43 4.51
N LEU A 77 5.78 -8.27 3.66
CA LEU A 77 7.15 -8.08 4.10
C LEU A 77 7.33 -6.78 4.90
N PHE A 78 6.68 -5.68 4.51
CA PHE A 78 6.74 -4.42 5.25
C PHE A 78 6.13 -4.53 6.65
N ILE A 79 5.00 -5.23 6.78
CA ILE A 79 4.38 -5.47 8.08
C ILE A 79 5.26 -6.36 8.96
N TRP A 80 5.77 -7.46 8.41
CA TRP A 80 6.68 -8.37 9.14
C TRP A 80 7.94 -7.64 9.63
N TRP A 81 8.55 -6.85 8.75
CA TRP A 81 9.76 -6.10 9.06
C TRP A 81 9.51 -5.06 10.15
N ALA A 82 8.39 -4.33 10.10
CA ALA A 82 8.04 -3.36 11.15
C ALA A 82 7.70 -4.03 12.49
N ALA A 83 7.07 -5.21 12.46
CA ALA A 83 6.79 -5.99 13.66
C ALA A 83 8.09 -6.48 14.35
N ASN A 84 9.09 -6.87 13.57
CA ASN A 84 10.40 -7.23 14.12
C ASN A 84 11.15 -6.03 14.72
N GLU A 85 11.11 -4.85 14.07
CA GLU A 85 11.68 -3.63 14.67
C GLU A 85 11.02 -3.32 16.03
N GLU A 86 9.69 -3.44 16.14
CA GLU A 86 8.98 -3.24 17.41
C GLU A 86 9.36 -4.28 18.46
N TYR A 87 9.45 -5.56 18.08
CA TYR A 87 9.85 -6.63 18.99
C TYR A 87 11.26 -6.40 19.55
N SER A 88 12.23 -6.11 18.68
CA SER A 88 13.61 -5.84 19.07
C SER A 88 13.75 -4.57 19.91
N ALA A 89 12.91 -3.55 19.71
CA ALA A 89 12.94 -2.34 20.54
C ALA A 89 12.39 -2.57 21.96
N ARG A 90 11.69 -3.68 22.20
CA ARG A 90 11.08 -4.03 23.50
C ARG A 90 11.83 -5.10 24.28
N SER A 91 12.74 -5.85 23.65
CA SER A 91 13.61 -6.87 24.25
C SER A 91 14.90 -6.26 24.79
#